data_AF-A0A9Q1FMC0-F1
#
_entry.id   AF-A0A9Q1FMC0-F1
#
_cell.length_a   1.000
_cell.length_b   1.000
_cell.length_c   1.000
_cell.angle_alpha   90.00
_cell.angle_beta   90.00
_cell.angle_gamma   90.00
#
_symmetry.space_group_name_H-M   'P 1'
#
loop_
_entity.id
_entity.type
_entity.pdbx_description
1 polymer ?
#
loop_
_entity_poly.entity_id
_entity_poly.type
_entity_poly.pdbx_seq_one_letter_code
_entity_poly.pdbx_strand_id
1 'polypeptide(L)' 'KSYVQPLVAVKLLLMKEDYGKELSVECKVEGTNLRNNDERDKFLGRVTFRVKVDGPPFLRDRP' A
#
# COMPACT_ATOMS: atom_id res chain seq x y z
N LYS A 1 21.78 -18.46 -16.09
CA LYS A 1 21.17 -17.73 -14.95
C LYS A 1 20.60 -16.41 -15.46
N SER A 2 19.30 -16.32 -15.80
CA SER A 2 18.66 -15.03 -16.12
C SER A 2 17.15 -15.07 -15.90
N TYR A 3 16.68 -15.56 -14.75
CA TYR A 3 15.28 -15.36 -14.36
C TYR A 3 15.15 -14.01 -13.65
N VAL A 4 14.10 -13.26 -13.98
CA VAL A 4 13.68 -12.05 -13.26
C VAL A 4 12.22 -12.20 -12.89
N GLN A 5 11.88 -11.84 -11.66
CA GLN A 5 10.51 -11.84 -11.21
C GLN A 5 9.71 -10.68 -11.85
N PRO A 6 8.44 -10.89 -12.20
CA PRO A 6 7.56 -9.79 -12.59
C PRO A 6 7.33 -8.85 -11.40
N LEU A 7 7.18 -7.55 -11.70
CA LEU A 7 6.91 -6.51 -10.72
C LEU A 7 5.61 -5.78 -11.08
N VAL A 8 4.91 -5.27 -10.06
CA VAL A 8 3.69 -4.49 -10.22
C VAL A 8 3.84 -3.19 -9.44
N ALA A 9 3.55 -2.06 -10.08
CA ALA A 9 3.51 -0.75 -9.43
C ALA A 9 2.09 -0.46 -8.94
N VAL A 10 1.97 -0.04 -7.68
CA VAL A 10 0.70 0.41 -7.09
C VAL A 10 0.74 1.92 -6.94
N LYS A 11 -0.22 2.62 -7.55
CA LYS A 11 -0.39 4.08 -7.39
C LYS A 11 -1.52 4.37 -6.42
N LEU A 12 -1.20 4.97 -5.29
CA LEU A 12 -2.20 5.45 -4.34
C LEU A 12 -2.77 6.80 -4.81
N LEU A 13 -4.09 6.89 -4.92
CA LEU A 13 -4.80 8.11 -5.28
C LEU A 13 -5.35 8.75 -4.00
N LEU A 14 -4.58 9.65 -3.40
CA LEU A 14 -4.93 10.33 -2.15
C LEU A 14 -5.78 11.58 -2.40
N MET A 15 -6.77 11.81 -1.54
CA MET A 15 -7.57 13.03 -1.53
C MET A 15 -7.04 14.04 -0.51
N LYS A 16 -7.59 15.26 -0.51
CA LYS A 16 -7.12 16.32 0.39
C LYS A 16 -7.25 15.91 1.86
N GLU A 17 -8.30 15.17 2.17
CA GLU A 17 -8.67 14.72 3.50
C GLU A 17 -7.72 13.64 4.04
N ASP A 18 -6.92 13.02 3.17
CA ASP A 18 -6.00 11.95 3.52
C ASP A 18 -4.62 12.47 3.94
N TYR A 19 -4.27 13.71 3.56
CA TYR A 19 -2.97 14.29 3.90
C TYR A 19 -2.79 14.47 5.40
N GLY A 20 -1.56 14.26 5.86
CA GLY A 20 -1.19 14.36 7.27
C GLY A 20 -1.68 13.20 8.16
N LYS A 21 -2.49 12.28 7.60
CA LYS A 21 -2.96 11.07 8.28
C LYS A 21 -2.05 9.89 7.97
N GLU A 22 -1.93 8.98 8.93
CA GLU A 22 -1.30 7.68 8.70
C GLU A 22 -2.36 6.73 8.11
N LEU A 23 -2.08 6.20 6.92
CA LEU A 23 -2.93 5.26 6.21
C LEU A 23 -2.30 3.87 6.27
N SER A 24 -3.09 2.87 6.67
CA SER A 24 -2.70 1.46 6.60
C SER A 24 -3.19 0.89 5.28
N VAL A 25 -2.26 0.43 4.43
CA VAL A 25 -2.56 -0.15 3.12
C VAL A 25 -2.18 -1.63 3.15
N GLU A 26 -3.10 -2.48 2.71
CA GLU A 26 -2.85 -3.90 2.45
C GLU A 26 -2.95 -4.16 0.95
N CYS A 27 -1.93 -4.78 0.38
CA CYS A 27 -1.94 -5.29 -0.99
C CYS A 27 -1.95 -6.80 -0.94
N LYS A 28 -2.98 -7.43 -1.51
CA LYS A 28 -3.18 -8.88 -1.52
C LYS A 28 -3.16 -9.40 -2.95
N VAL A 29 -2.53 -10.55 -3.17
CA VAL A 29 -2.54 -11.24 -4.46
C VAL A 29 -3.66 -12.28 -4.44
N GLU A 30 -4.54 -12.23 -5.43
CA GLU A 30 -5.64 -13.19 -5.61
C GLU A 30 -5.29 -14.21 -6.71
N GLY A 31 -5.68 -15.47 -6.52
CA GLY A 31 -5.37 -16.54 -7.46
C GLY A 31 -5.66 -17.95 -6.92
N THR A 32 -5.76 -18.93 -7.80
CA THR A 32 -6.28 -20.28 -7.48
C THR A 32 -5.37 -21.09 -6.55
N ASN A 33 -4.05 -20.82 -6.53
CA ASN A 33 -3.06 -21.56 -5.75
C ASN A 33 -2.33 -20.69 -4.71
N LEU A 34 -3.02 -19.69 -4.15
CA LEU A 34 -2.45 -18.78 -3.15
C LEU A 34 -3.07 -19.02 -1.77
N ARG A 35 -2.23 -19.07 -0.74
CA ARG A 35 -2.65 -19.24 0.67
C ARG A 35 -2.62 -17.91 1.42
N ASN A 36 -3.44 -16.97 0.98
CA ASN A 36 -3.38 -15.57 1.42
C ASN A 36 -4.21 -15.24 2.69
N ASN A 37 -4.77 -16.25 3.37
CA ASN A 37 -5.68 -16.11 4.53
C ASN A 37 -5.10 -16.64 5.86
N ASP A 38 -3.79 -16.91 5.97
CA ASP A 38 -3.19 -17.25 7.27
C ASP A 38 -2.98 -15.97 8.10
N GLU A 39 -3.62 -15.84 9.26
CA GLU A 39 -3.48 -14.67 10.13
C GLU A 39 -2.14 -14.63 10.90
N ARG A 40 -1.48 -15.79 11.07
CA ARG A 40 -0.17 -15.88 11.74
C ARG A 40 0.94 -15.42 10.82
N ASP A 41 0.82 -15.68 9.52
CA ASP A 41 1.73 -15.20 8.49
C ASP A 41 1.12 -14.05 7.68
N LYS A 42 1.42 -12.82 8.10
CA LYS A 42 0.91 -11.59 7.49
C LYS A 42 1.58 -11.25 6.16
N PHE A 43 2.56 -12.03 5.71
CA PHE A 43 3.30 -11.79 4.48
C PHE A 43 3.05 -12.87 3.41
N LEU A 44 2.26 -13.90 3.73
CA LEU A 44 1.90 -14.95 2.79
C LEU A 44 0.85 -14.43 1.80
N GLY A 45 1.29 -14.07 0.58
CA GLY A 45 0.41 -13.59 -0.49
C GLY A 45 -0.20 -12.20 -0.26
N ARG A 46 0.26 -11.46 0.75
CA ARG A 46 -0.12 -10.07 1.01
C ARG A 46 1.01 -9.29 1.65
N VAL A 47 0.96 -7.97 1.55
CA VAL A 47 1.89 -7.05 2.22
C VAL A 47 1.08 -5.90 2.81
N THR A 48 1.38 -5.55 4.06
CA THR A 48 0.77 -4.41 4.75
C THR A 48 1.85 -3.38 5.06
N PHE A 49 1.60 -2.12 4.72
CA PHE A 49 2.50 -1.02 5.05
C PHE A 49 1.70 0.20 5.49
N ARG A 50 2.36 1.08 6.24
CA ARG A 50 1.80 2.36 6.65
C ARG A 50 2.45 3.46 5.83
N VAL A 51 1.64 4.41 5.39
CA VAL A 51 2.10 5.58 4.66
C VAL A 51 1.45 6.82 5.24
N LYS A 52 2.26 7.86 5.44
CA LYS A 52 1.77 9.20 5.71
C LYS A 52 2.36 10.11 4.65
N VAL A 53 1.48 10.81 3.95
CA VAL A 53 1.89 11.82 2.98
C VAL A 53 1.57 13.16 3.59
N ASP A 54 2.59 13.97 3.81
CA ASP A 54 2.36 15.34 4.24
C ASP A 54 1.80 16.15 3.07
N GLY A 55 0.74 16.91 3.35
CA GLY A 55 0.09 17.71 2.34
C GLY A 55 1.04 18.74 1.72
N PRO A 56 0.84 19.13 0.46
CA PRO A 56 1.62 20.19 -0.14
C PRO A 56 1.51 21.49 0.67
N PRO A 57 2.55 22.34 0.68
CA PRO A 57 2.62 23.53 1.53
C PRO A 57 1.37 24.41 1.44
N PHE A 58 0.88 24.62 0.22
CA PHE A 58 -0.30 25.46 -0.07
C PHE A 58 -1.63 24.95 0.50
N LEU A 59 -1.73 23.68 0.93
CA LEU A 59 -2.90 23.18 1.64
C LEU A 59 -2.80 23.36 3.16
N ARG A 60 -1.60 23.65 3.70
CA ARG A 60 -1.36 23.90 5.12
C ARG A 60 -1.66 25.35 5.52
N ASP A 61 -1.59 26.27 4.57
CA ASP A 61 -1.73 27.73 4.80
C ASP A 61 -3.17 28.26 4.62
N ARG A 62 -4.18 27.38 4.46
CA ARG A 62 -5.58 27.84 4.48
C ARG A 62 -6.06 28.00 5.93
N PRO A 63 -6.57 29.20 6.32
CA PRO A 63 -7.17 29.41 7.63
C PRO A 63 -8.41 28.54 7.84
#